data_AF-A0A554FXH4-F1
#
_entry.id   AF-A0A554FXH4-F1
#
_cell.length_a   1.000
_cell.length_b   1.000
_cell.length_c   1.000
_cell.angle_alpha   90.00
_cell.angle_beta   90.00
_cell.angle_gamma   90.00
#
_symmetry.space_group_name_H-M   'P 1'
#
loop_
_entity.id
_entity.type
_entity.pdbx_description
1 polymer ?
#
loop_
_entity_poly.entity_id
_entity_poly.type
_entity_poly.pdbx_seq_one_letter_code
_entity_poly.pdbx_strand_id
1 'polypeptide(L)'
;MGRPAPGAGSPYDGGVATRPDDLRARLEDRADLLEATRLRYRALKGVLESFFWKDRLRNHFELLREVAASQPEVDATLSALKRRAEAEAWPRDAGPVRLMNEVARLREAVARAAERRLSMQEAVPATLGEVLLRLETEVLDAAPLLGGRVWAQAVELLPRNLPELRAACAAGEVFERVFKRPVAEGAPAFSEDEARELARALPLGAAALVSLWERLERYDTRGRVKDFLQRRMRRAPTRVARSGPELLLHAAFWHDVARVRVRAVLEAELAPVVPREAELPALLSWRAARTEDPALRLAARDVFTEGRAGLVEAAEALAALSRERPRGAWSEEMAWARLEQAALRARTEEGPEAEALRDALRLFVLLRGQASTPARLFSPEHAKPAGGDVARAGDLVALVQAARHAALRNGG
;
A
#
# COMPACT_ATOMS: atom_id res chain seq x y z
N MET A 1 -53.38 -17.79 59.26
CA MET A 1 -52.69 -16.52 59.60
C MET A 1 -51.27 -16.88 60.02
N GLY A 2 -50.23 -16.92 59.20
CA GLY A 2 -49.89 -16.10 58.04
C GLY A 2 -48.88 -15.02 58.45
N ARG A 3 -47.57 -15.36 58.56
CA ARG A 3 -46.42 -14.42 58.56
C ARG A 3 -45.11 -15.16 58.22
N PRO A 4 -44.12 -14.46 57.63
CA PRO A 4 -43.27 -14.99 56.55
C PRO A 4 -41.81 -15.24 56.94
N ALA A 5 -41.11 -15.87 55.99
CA ALA A 5 -39.69 -16.25 55.94
C ALA A 5 -38.70 -15.07 56.06
N PRO A 6 -37.44 -15.34 56.44
CA PRO A 6 -36.44 -14.31 56.76
C PRO A 6 -35.95 -13.58 55.51
N GLY A 7 -35.75 -12.28 55.69
CA GLY A 7 -35.28 -11.36 54.67
C GLY A 7 -33.94 -11.78 54.06
N ALA A 8 -33.92 -11.77 52.73
CA ALA A 8 -32.72 -11.76 51.93
C ALA A 8 -31.83 -10.57 52.35
N GLY A 9 -30.62 -10.86 52.81
CA GLY A 9 -29.54 -9.89 52.82
C GLY A 9 -29.25 -9.47 51.39
N SER A 10 -29.55 -8.21 51.07
CA SER A 10 -29.16 -7.56 49.83
C SER A 10 -27.62 -7.54 49.71
N PRO A 11 -27.01 -8.06 48.63
CA PRO A 11 -25.57 -8.00 48.41
C PRO A 11 -25.15 -6.74 47.62
N TYR A 12 -25.87 -5.64 47.76
CA TYR A 12 -25.45 -4.33 47.25
C TYR A 12 -25.04 -3.44 48.40
N ASP A 13 -23.87 -3.74 48.96
CA ASP A 13 -23.10 -2.75 49.70
C ASP A 13 -22.03 -2.20 48.75
N GLY A 14 -21.99 -0.87 48.62
CA GLY A 14 -21.10 -0.14 47.72
C GLY A 14 -19.66 -0.32 48.15
N GLY A 15 -19.01 -1.38 47.64
CA GLY A 15 -17.62 -1.70 47.93
C GLY A 15 -16.68 -0.58 47.48
N VAL A 16 -16.25 0.22 48.47
CA VAL A 16 -15.07 1.09 48.39
C VAL A 16 -13.88 0.21 48.00
N ALA A 17 -13.40 0.37 46.77
CA ALA A 17 -12.29 -0.39 46.22
C ALA A 17 -10.99 -0.04 46.98
N THR A 18 -10.68 -0.83 48.01
CA THR A 18 -9.54 -0.64 48.91
C THR A 18 -8.33 -1.49 48.55
N ARG A 19 -8.44 -2.42 47.58
CA ARG A 19 -7.33 -3.30 47.18
C ARG A 19 -6.68 -2.87 45.86
N PRO A 20 -5.35 -2.68 45.80
CA PRO A 20 -4.62 -2.28 44.60
C PRO A 20 -4.81 -3.21 43.39
N ASP A 21 -4.99 -4.52 43.65
CA ASP A 21 -5.13 -5.55 42.61
C ASP A 21 -6.49 -5.45 41.89
N ASP A 22 -7.56 -5.08 42.60
CA ASP A 22 -8.90 -4.87 42.03
C ASP A 22 -8.94 -3.62 41.14
N LEU A 23 -8.18 -2.60 41.50
CA LEU A 23 -8.02 -1.39 40.70
C LEU A 23 -7.15 -1.63 39.46
N ARG A 24 -6.12 -2.49 39.55
CA ARG A 24 -5.31 -2.89 38.39
C ARG A 24 -6.11 -3.76 37.41
N ALA A 25 -6.90 -4.71 37.91
CA ALA A 25 -7.79 -5.53 37.10
C ALA A 25 -8.84 -4.69 36.34
N ARG A 26 -9.34 -3.62 36.97
CA ARG A 26 -10.26 -2.65 36.34
C ARG A 26 -9.65 -1.76 35.24
N LEU A 27 -8.33 -1.78 35.10
CA LEU A 27 -7.59 -0.99 34.12
C LEU A 27 -7.16 -1.79 32.90
N GLU A 28 -7.16 -3.13 32.97
CA GLU A 28 -6.84 -4.04 31.87
C GLU A 28 -5.59 -3.56 31.10
N ASP A 29 -5.64 -3.56 29.77
CA ASP A 29 -4.55 -3.18 28.85
C ASP A 29 -4.03 -1.73 29.04
N ARG A 30 -4.78 -0.86 29.73
CA ARG A 30 -4.39 0.54 29.96
C ARG A 30 -3.28 0.69 31.00
N ALA A 31 -3.21 -0.25 31.95
CA ALA A 31 -2.12 -0.26 32.94
C ALA A 31 -0.79 -0.59 32.25
N ASP A 32 -0.80 -1.57 31.35
CA ASP A 32 0.39 -2.00 30.60
C ASP A 32 0.88 -0.90 29.65
N LEU A 33 -0.04 -0.18 28.99
CA LEU A 33 0.28 1.01 28.20
C LEU A 33 1.04 2.06 29.05
N LEU A 34 0.54 2.37 30.25
CA LEU A 34 1.17 3.36 31.13
C LEU A 34 2.52 2.89 31.69
N GLU A 35 2.67 1.60 32.02
CA GLU A 35 3.94 1.04 32.48
C GLU A 35 5.00 1.05 31.38
N ALA A 36 4.64 0.64 30.17
CA ALA A 36 5.52 0.72 29.00
C ALA A 36 5.92 2.18 28.71
N THR A 37 4.95 3.09 28.75
CA THR A 37 5.17 4.53 28.53
C THR A 37 6.10 5.12 29.60
N ARG A 38 5.95 4.73 30.87
CA ARG A 38 6.84 5.15 31.96
C ARG A 38 8.30 4.80 31.65
N LEU A 39 8.56 3.58 31.19
CA LEU A 39 9.92 3.14 30.85
C LEU A 39 10.48 3.95 29.67
N ARG A 40 9.68 4.15 28.62
CA ARG A 40 10.08 4.94 27.45
C ARG A 40 10.38 6.40 27.81
N TYR A 41 9.54 7.05 28.62
CA TYR A 41 9.79 8.43 29.07
C TYR A 41 11.05 8.55 29.93
N ARG A 42 11.31 7.60 30.83
CA ARG A 42 12.55 7.63 31.62
C ARG A 42 13.79 7.51 30.73
N ALA A 43 13.77 6.60 29.78
CA ALA A 43 14.86 6.43 28.81
C ALA A 43 15.06 7.69 27.97
N LEU A 44 13.98 8.24 27.39
CA LEU A 44 14.03 9.43 26.55
C LEU A 44 14.49 10.67 27.33
N LYS A 45 13.99 10.86 28.56
CA LYS A 45 14.45 11.91 29.46
C LYS A 45 15.96 11.82 29.70
N GLY A 46 16.48 10.62 29.98
CA GLY A 46 17.91 10.39 30.18
C GLY A 46 18.75 10.71 28.93
N VAL A 47 18.22 10.46 27.73
CA VAL A 47 18.86 10.85 26.47
C VAL A 47 18.90 12.38 26.33
N LEU A 48 17.77 13.06 26.52
CA LEU A 48 17.63 14.51 26.32
C LEU A 48 18.40 15.35 27.35
N GLU A 49 18.54 14.85 28.58
CA GLU A 49 19.28 15.52 29.65
C GLU A 49 20.80 15.32 29.56
N SER A 50 21.28 14.43 28.70
CA SER A 50 22.72 14.16 28.56
C SER A 50 23.51 15.30 27.89
N PHE A 51 24.82 15.33 28.13
CA PHE A 51 25.71 16.34 27.56
C PHE A 51 25.83 16.24 26.02
N PHE A 52 25.86 15.02 25.48
CA PHE A 52 25.89 14.73 24.03
C PHE A 52 24.52 14.30 23.51
N TRP A 53 23.47 15.03 23.90
CA TRP A 53 22.09 14.64 23.64
C TRP A 53 21.79 14.45 22.14
N LYS A 54 22.37 15.25 21.23
CA LYS A 54 22.14 15.11 19.77
C LYS A 54 22.60 13.74 19.27
N ASP A 55 23.80 13.33 19.62
CA ASP A 55 24.37 12.06 19.16
C ASP A 55 23.71 10.86 19.84
N ARG A 56 23.37 10.99 21.12
CA ARG A 56 22.56 9.95 21.78
C ARG A 56 21.17 9.85 21.18
N LEU A 57 20.54 10.97 20.85
CA LEU A 57 19.20 10.98 20.26
C LEU A 57 19.18 10.36 18.87
N ARG A 58 20.20 10.60 18.04
CA ARG A 58 20.35 9.93 16.73
C ARG A 58 20.32 8.41 16.84
N ASN A 59 21.01 7.86 17.83
CA ASN A 59 21.03 6.42 18.08
C ASN A 59 19.71 5.89 18.66
N HIS A 60 18.78 6.77 19.06
CA HIS A 60 17.51 6.43 19.70
C HIS A 60 16.31 7.11 19.00
N PHE A 61 16.40 7.40 17.70
CA PHE A 61 15.27 7.95 16.95
C PHE A 61 14.07 7.02 16.95
N GLU A 62 14.28 5.70 16.98
CA GLU A 62 13.19 4.73 17.13
C GLU A 62 12.41 4.97 18.43
N LEU A 63 13.10 5.13 19.57
CA LEU A 63 12.46 5.44 20.86
C LEU A 63 11.71 6.78 20.81
N LEU A 64 12.31 7.82 20.23
CA LEU A 64 11.66 9.13 20.09
C LEU A 64 10.35 9.01 19.31
N ARG A 65 10.35 8.29 18.18
CA ARG A 65 9.17 8.11 17.34
C ARG A 65 8.12 7.20 17.96
N GLU A 66 8.53 6.17 18.72
CA GLU A 66 7.59 5.35 19.50
C GLU A 66 6.83 6.19 20.52
N VAL A 67 7.55 7.03 21.26
CA VAL A 67 6.94 7.95 22.22
C VAL A 67 5.98 8.89 21.51
N ALA A 68 6.41 9.53 20.42
CA ALA A 68 5.57 10.43 19.65
C ALA A 68 4.29 9.76 19.12
N ALA A 69 4.40 8.52 18.61
CA ALA A 69 3.26 7.78 18.07
C ALA A 69 2.25 7.36 19.15
N SER A 70 2.72 6.95 20.33
CA SER A 70 1.84 6.56 21.45
C SER A 70 1.23 7.75 22.20
N GLN A 71 1.74 8.97 21.98
CA GLN A 71 1.40 10.14 22.79
C GLN A 71 -0.11 10.48 22.81
N PRO A 72 -0.85 10.45 21.69
CA PRO A 72 -2.28 10.77 21.70
C PRO A 72 -3.10 9.79 22.56
N GLU A 73 -2.76 8.50 22.48
CA GLU A 73 -3.44 7.45 23.25
C GLU A 73 -3.11 7.55 24.75
N VAL A 74 -1.85 7.86 25.08
CA VAL A 74 -1.42 8.12 26.46
C VAL A 74 -2.14 9.33 27.03
N ASP A 75 -2.23 10.44 26.29
CA ASP A 75 -2.90 11.67 26.74
C ASP A 75 -4.40 11.45 26.95
N ALA A 76 -5.05 10.73 26.04
CA ALA A 76 -6.45 10.32 26.20
C ALA A 76 -6.64 9.42 27.43
N THR A 77 -5.75 8.45 27.63
CA THR A 77 -5.79 7.51 28.76
C THR A 77 -5.58 8.24 30.09
N LEU A 78 -4.57 9.09 30.21
CA LEU A 78 -4.33 9.89 31.42
C LEU A 78 -5.53 10.79 31.73
N SER A 79 -6.11 11.44 30.72
CA SER A 79 -7.29 12.31 30.90
C SER A 79 -8.52 11.52 31.33
N ALA A 80 -8.76 10.35 30.74
CA ALA A 80 -9.86 9.48 31.12
C ALA A 80 -9.70 8.93 32.55
N LEU A 81 -8.50 8.50 32.92
CA LEU A 81 -8.21 7.98 34.26
C LEU A 81 -8.29 9.04 35.32
N LYS A 82 -7.82 10.26 35.05
CA LYS A 82 -7.94 11.38 35.98
C LYS A 82 -9.41 11.68 36.28
N ARG A 83 -10.24 11.82 35.24
CA ARG A 83 -11.69 12.03 35.40
C ARG A 83 -12.37 10.92 36.19
N ARG A 84 -11.99 9.66 35.92
CA ARG A 84 -12.55 8.51 36.63
C ARG A 84 -12.12 8.45 38.09
N ALA A 85 -10.84 8.69 38.38
CA ALA A 85 -10.31 8.71 39.73
C ALA A 85 -10.94 9.83 40.57
N GLU A 86 -11.23 10.99 39.96
CA GLU A 86 -11.96 12.09 40.60
C GLU A 86 -13.43 11.73 40.87
N ALA A 87 -14.11 11.13 39.89
CA ALA A 87 -15.52 10.75 40.01
C ALA A 87 -15.76 9.62 41.04
N GLU A 88 -14.84 8.65 41.10
CA GLU A 88 -14.91 7.50 42.01
C GLU A 88 -14.13 7.71 43.32
N ALA A 89 -13.59 8.93 43.54
CA ALA A 89 -12.80 9.31 44.73
C ALA A 89 -11.70 8.29 45.10
N TRP A 90 -10.92 7.86 44.10
CA TRP A 90 -9.86 6.87 44.31
C TRP A 90 -8.79 7.37 45.31
N PRO A 91 -8.27 6.49 46.20
CA PRO A 91 -7.21 6.86 47.13
C PRO A 91 -5.95 7.35 46.41
N ARG A 92 -5.34 8.42 46.91
CA ARG A 92 -4.15 9.05 46.29
C ARG A 92 -2.91 8.15 46.30
N ASP A 93 -2.84 7.25 47.27
CA ASP A 93 -1.77 6.28 47.48
C ASP A 93 -1.99 4.97 46.71
N ALA A 94 -3.15 4.78 46.08
CA ALA A 94 -3.45 3.63 45.26
C ALA A 94 -2.43 3.48 44.11
N GLY A 95 -2.00 2.24 43.86
CA GLY A 95 -0.99 1.91 42.84
C GLY A 95 -1.24 2.55 41.48
N PRO A 96 -2.46 2.45 40.91
CA PRO A 96 -2.76 3.08 39.63
C PRO A 96 -2.73 4.62 39.62
N VAL A 97 -3.19 5.27 40.70
CA VAL A 97 -3.14 6.73 40.84
C VAL A 97 -1.68 7.20 40.92
N ARG A 98 -0.83 6.45 41.63
CA ARG A 98 0.62 6.71 41.67
C ARG A 98 1.28 6.55 40.30
N LEU A 99 0.97 5.48 39.56
CA LEU A 99 1.48 5.26 38.21
C LEU A 99 1.04 6.38 37.26
N MET A 100 -0.23 6.75 37.27
CA MET A 100 -0.78 7.85 36.47
C MET A 100 -0.05 9.17 36.75
N ASN A 101 0.11 9.53 38.03
CA ASN A 101 0.81 10.76 38.43
C ASN A 101 2.29 10.74 38.03
N GLU A 102 2.94 9.58 38.15
CA GLU A 102 4.33 9.40 37.72
C GLU A 102 4.48 9.59 36.20
N VAL A 103 3.62 8.96 35.40
CA VAL A 103 3.63 9.11 33.93
C VAL A 103 3.34 10.56 33.53
N ALA A 104 2.38 11.23 34.17
CA ALA A 104 2.10 12.65 33.92
C ALA A 104 3.31 13.54 34.23
N ARG A 105 3.99 13.33 35.37
CA ARG A 105 5.21 14.06 35.73
C ARG A 105 6.35 13.81 34.74
N LEU A 106 6.52 12.57 34.31
CA LEU A 106 7.54 12.20 33.32
C LEU A 106 7.26 12.81 31.95
N ARG A 107 6.00 12.81 31.50
CA ARG A 107 5.55 13.47 30.27
C ARG A 107 5.95 14.94 30.27
N GLU A 108 5.64 15.68 31.33
CA GLU A 108 6.03 17.09 31.45
C GLU A 108 7.55 17.28 31.48
N ALA A 109 8.28 16.38 32.15
CA ALA A 109 9.73 16.46 32.21
C ALA A 109 10.38 16.24 30.83
N VAL A 110 9.86 15.27 30.05
CA VAL A 110 10.27 15.04 28.66
C VAL A 110 9.91 16.23 27.79
N ALA A 111 8.70 16.79 27.91
CA ALA A 111 8.28 17.97 27.17
C ALA A 111 9.22 19.16 27.42
N ARG A 112 9.44 19.53 28.69
CA ARG A 112 10.39 20.59 29.07
C ARG A 112 11.82 20.29 28.61
N ALA A 113 12.24 19.03 28.63
CA ALA A 113 13.56 18.65 28.13
C ALA A 113 13.66 18.84 26.62
N ALA A 114 12.65 18.41 25.85
CA ALA A 114 12.63 18.54 24.40
C ALA A 114 12.50 20.00 23.95
N GLU A 115 11.59 20.78 24.54
CA GLU A 115 11.39 22.20 24.25
C GLU A 115 12.65 23.03 24.49
N ARG A 116 13.39 22.78 25.59
CA ARG A 116 14.68 23.46 25.84
C ARG A 116 15.75 23.18 24.79
N ARG A 117 15.60 22.11 24.01
CA ARG A 117 16.55 21.72 22.96
C ARG A 117 16.13 22.19 21.58
N LEU A 118 14.86 22.53 21.39
CA LEU A 118 14.37 23.16 20.17
C LEU A 118 14.92 24.57 20.04
N SER A 119 15.30 24.95 18.83
CA SER A 119 15.69 26.32 18.52
C SER A 119 14.45 27.24 18.56
N MET A 120 14.55 28.39 19.24
CA MET A 120 13.40 29.29 19.53
C MET A 120 12.81 30.01 18.29
N GLN A 121 13.10 29.57 17.07
CA GLN A 121 12.84 30.34 15.85
C GLN A 121 11.48 30.09 15.20
N GLU A 122 10.70 29.08 15.60
CA GLU A 122 9.33 28.90 15.09
C GLU A 122 8.35 28.51 16.20
N ALA A 123 7.06 28.75 15.96
CA ALA A 123 5.95 28.48 16.89
C ALA A 123 6.12 27.13 17.61
N VAL A 124 6.02 27.15 18.94
CA VAL A 124 6.13 25.93 19.75
C VAL A 124 4.97 25.00 19.36
N PRO A 125 5.24 23.76 18.95
CA PRO A 125 4.19 22.82 18.55
C PRO A 125 3.19 22.55 19.68
N ALA A 126 1.95 22.21 19.33
CA ALA A 126 0.84 22.11 20.29
C ALA A 126 0.90 20.83 21.13
N THR A 127 1.50 19.77 20.59
CA THR A 127 1.55 18.45 21.24
C THR A 127 2.99 17.98 21.47
N LEU A 128 3.20 17.17 22.52
CA LEU A 128 4.50 16.55 22.78
C LEU A 128 4.97 15.67 21.61
N GLY A 129 4.04 14.99 20.92
CA GLY A 129 4.36 14.20 19.73
C GLY A 129 4.99 15.05 18.62
N GLU A 130 4.42 16.21 18.33
CA GLU A 130 4.96 17.16 17.34
C GLU A 130 6.32 17.72 17.77
N VAL A 131 6.46 18.11 19.05
CA VAL A 131 7.74 18.60 19.61
C VAL A 131 8.85 17.57 19.39
N LEU A 132 8.57 16.29 19.65
CA LEU A 132 9.53 15.21 19.46
C LEU A 132 9.89 15.01 17.98
N LEU A 133 8.92 14.98 17.07
CA LEU A 133 9.18 14.84 15.63
C LEU A 133 9.95 16.05 15.06
N ARG A 134 9.70 17.25 15.60
CA ARG A 134 10.47 18.44 15.25
C ARG A 134 11.92 18.35 15.74
N LEU A 135 12.13 17.81 16.94
CA LEU A 135 13.47 17.58 17.48
C LEU A 135 14.27 16.58 16.65
N GLU A 136 13.63 15.53 16.11
CA GLU A 136 14.26 14.62 15.13
C GLU A 136 14.77 15.41 13.91
N THR A 137 13.92 16.27 13.35
CA THR A 137 14.24 17.10 12.17
C THR A 137 15.41 18.03 12.45
N GLU A 138 15.40 18.76 13.58
CA GLU A 138 16.51 19.64 13.95
C GLU A 138 17.84 18.89 14.13
N VAL A 139 17.80 17.67 14.68
CA VAL A 139 19.02 16.87 14.87
C VAL A 139 19.56 16.33 13.54
N LEU A 140 18.69 16.03 12.58
CA LEU A 140 19.07 15.67 11.22
C LEU A 140 19.64 16.87 10.45
N ASP A 141 19.07 18.06 10.62
CA ASP A 141 19.53 19.29 9.96
C ASP A 141 20.84 19.84 10.55
N ALA A 142 21.06 19.73 11.86
CA ALA A 142 22.10 20.49 12.56
C ALA A 142 23.53 19.92 12.54
N ALA A 143 23.79 18.70 12.04
CA ALA A 143 25.17 18.20 12.03
C ALA A 143 25.44 17.14 10.95
N PRO A 144 26.70 17.01 10.51
CA PRO A 144 27.10 15.94 9.61
C PRO A 144 26.83 14.57 10.25
N LEU A 145 26.29 13.64 9.47
CA LEU A 145 26.03 12.27 9.87
C LEU A 145 27.35 11.61 10.35
N LEU A 146 27.37 11.16 11.61
CA LEU A 146 28.59 10.75 12.30
C LEU A 146 29.10 9.36 11.90
N GLY A 147 28.31 8.61 11.13
CA GLY A 147 28.75 7.34 10.56
C GLY A 147 29.92 7.51 9.59
N GLY A 148 31.15 7.18 10.01
CA GLY A 148 32.30 7.10 9.10
C GLY A 148 32.11 6.07 7.96
N ARG A 149 31.15 5.15 8.12
CA ARG A 149 30.74 4.15 7.12
C ARG A 149 29.33 4.46 6.61
N VAL A 150 29.16 4.38 5.28
CA VAL A 150 27.90 4.68 4.56
C VAL A 150 26.69 3.89 5.13
N TRP A 151 26.90 2.65 5.56
CA TRP A 151 25.83 1.84 6.16
C TRP A 151 25.34 2.38 7.51
N ALA A 152 26.24 2.88 8.37
CA ALA A 152 25.84 3.44 9.65
C ALA A 152 25.02 4.72 9.45
N GLN A 153 25.41 5.56 8.47
CA GLN A 153 24.61 6.72 8.07
C GLN A 153 23.22 6.31 7.56
N ALA A 154 23.12 5.23 6.78
CA ALA A 154 21.83 4.73 6.33
C ALA A 154 20.91 4.30 7.50
N VAL A 155 21.47 3.64 8.53
CA VAL A 155 20.71 3.23 9.72
C VAL A 155 20.22 4.44 10.51
N GLU A 156 21.03 5.48 10.64
CA GLU A 156 20.61 6.75 11.29
C GLU A 156 19.48 7.44 10.52
N LEU A 157 19.56 7.47 9.19
CA LEU A 157 18.56 8.14 8.33
C LEU A 157 17.24 7.38 8.21
N LEU A 158 17.28 6.05 8.36
CA LEU A 158 16.15 5.15 8.20
C LEU A 158 15.88 4.36 9.50
N PRO A 159 15.28 4.99 10.53
CA PRO A 159 14.72 4.26 11.67
C PRO A 159 13.69 3.21 11.22
N ARG A 160 13.64 2.05 11.88
CA ARG A 160 12.74 0.94 11.46
C ARG A 160 11.26 1.27 11.60
N ASN A 161 10.91 2.21 12.48
CA ASN A 161 9.53 2.58 12.78
C ASN A 161 9.02 3.80 11.99
N LEU A 162 9.75 4.22 10.95
CA LEU A 162 9.24 5.20 9.99
C LEU A 162 7.89 4.74 9.41
N PRO A 163 6.84 5.58 9.40
CA PRO A 163 5.54 5.21 8.84
C PRO A 163 5.62 4.91 7.35
N GLU A 164 6.45 5.63 6.60
CA GLU A 164 6.68 5.40 5.18
C GLU A 164 7.35 4.03 4.97
N LEU A 165 8.30 3.67 5.83
CA LEU A 165 8.95 2.35 5.77
C LEU A 165 7.96 1.23 6.09
N ARG A 166 7.09 1.42 7.09
CA ARG A 166 6.02 0.46 7.40
C ARG A 166 5.05 0.28 6.23
N ALA A 167 4.65 1.37 5.58
CA ALA A 167 3.79 1.32 4.40
C ALA A 167 4.47 0.60 3.22
N ALA A 168 5.74 0.90 2.96
CA ALA A 168 6.53 0.24 1.93
C ALA A 168 6.70 -1.27 2.22
N CYS A 169 6.95 -1.64 3.48
CA CYS A 169 7.04 -3.04 3.90
C CYS A 169 5.70 -3.78 3.76
N ALA A 170 4.59 -3.18 4.20
CA ALA A 170 3.27 -3.78 4.05
C ALA A 170 2.92 -4.05 2.57
N ALA A 171 3.24 -3.11 1.68
CA ALA A 171 3.12 -3.34 0.24
C ALA A 171 4.07 -4.44 -0.26
N GLY A 172 5.33 -4.42 0.19
CA GLY A 172 6.35 -5.42 -0.12
C GLY A 172 5.96 -6.85 0.26
N GLU A 173 5.31 -7.04 1.42
CA GLU A 173 4.82 -8.34 1.88
C GLU A 173 3.71 -8.90 0.99
N VAL A 174 2.81 -8.03 0.50
CA VAL A 174 1.79 -8.42 -0.50
C VAL A 174 2.48 -8.89 -1.78
N PHE A 175 3.42 -8.12 -2.31
CA PHE A 175 4.14 -8.47 -3.53
C PHE A 175 4.92 -9.79 -3.37
N GLU A 176 5.68 -9.93 -2.30
CA GLU A 176 6.43 -11.14 -2.02
C GLU A 176 5.54 -12.38 -1.98
N ARG A 177 4.42 -12.32 -1.25
CA ARG A 177 3.47 -13.42 -1.16
C ARG A 177 2.91 -13.81 -2.53
N VAL A 178 2.47 -12.84 -3.32
CA VAL A 178 1.87 -13.08 -4.64
C VAL A 178 2.92 -13.64 -5.62
N PHE A 179 4.13 -13.08 -5.67
CA PHE A 179 5.12 -13.47 -6.67
C PHE A 179 5.99 -14.66 -6.29
N LYS A 180 5.98 -15.09 -5.02
CA LYS A 180 6.59 -16.36 -4.59
C LYS A 180 5.64 -17.55 -4.69
N ARG A 181 4.34 -17.35 -4.89
CA ARG A 181 3.41 -18.49 -5.00
C ARG A 181 3.75 -19.34 -6.23
N PRO A 182 3.63 -20.67 -6.14
CA PRO A 182 3.67 -21.51 -7.32
C PRO A 182 2.45 -21.21 -8.21
N VAL A 183 2.67 -21.04 -9.51
CA VAL A 183 1.60 -20.88 -10.50
C VAL A 183 1.47 -22.20 -11.24
N ALA A 184 0.31 -22.85 -11.13
CA ALA A 184 0.01 -24.05 -11.92
C ALA A 184 -0.13 -23.69 -13.40
N GLU A 185 0.29 -24.59 -14.28
CA GLU A 185 0.20 -24.39 -15.73
C GLU A 185 -1.27 -24.18 -16.14
N GLY A 186 -1.54 -23.10 -16.88
CA GLY A 186 -2.89 -22.71 -17.32
C GLY A 186 -3.77 -22.02 -16.27
N ALA A 187 -3.29 -21.80 -15.04
CA ALA A 187 -3.98 -20.95 -14.06
C ALA A 187 -3.91 -19.46 -14.46
N PRO A 188 -4.89 -18.63 -14.09
CA PRO A 188 -4.80 -17.19 -14.29
C PRO A 188 -3.57 -16.62 -13.57
N ALA A 189 -2.97 -15.58 -14.16
CA ALA A 189 -1.77 -14.96 -13.62
C ALA A 189 -1.98 -14.43 -12.19
N PHE A 190 -3.17 -13.90 -11.90
CA PHE A 190 -3.60 -13.45 -10.58
C PHE A 190 -5.01 -13.95 -10.27
N SER A 191 -5.27 -14.33 -9.02
CA SER A 191 -6.65 -14.49 -8.55
C SER A 191 -7.33 -13.13 -8.40
N GLU A 192 -8.66 -13.12 -8.24
CA GLU A 192 -9.42 -11.89 -8.04
C GLU A 192 -8.94 -11.12 -6.79
N ASP A 193 -8.77 -11.80 -5.67
CA ASP A 193 -8.29 -11.20 -4.43
C ASP A 193 -6.86 -10.67 -4.58
N GLU A 194 -5.98 -11.41 -5.26
CA GLU A 194 -4.61 -10.97 -5.52
C GLU A 194 -4.59 -9.71 -6.39
N ALA A 195 -5.43 -9.64 -7.43
CA ALA A 195 -5.53 -8.46 -8.27
C ALA A 195 -6.00 -7.23 -7.47
N ARG A 196 -7.00 -7.40 -6.58
CA ARG A 196 -7.46 -6.32 -5.68
C ARG A 196 -6.37 -5.89 -4.69
N GLU A 197 -5.63 -6.84 -4.13
CA GLU A 197 -4.53 -6.56 -3.20
C GLU A 197 -3.38 -5.83 -3.89
N LEU A 198 -2.95 -6.29 -5.08
CA LEU A 198 -1.94 -5.65 -5.89
C LEU A 198 -2.35 -4.22 -6.29
N ALA A 199 -3.61 -4.03 -6.67
CA ALA A 199 -4.15 -2.71 -7.02
C ALA A 199 -4.05 -1.71 -5.86
N ARG A 200 -4.26 -2.15 -4.61
CA ARG A 200 -4.07 -1.29 -3.43
C ARG A 200 -2.60 -1.10 -3.06
N ALA A 201 -1.80 -2.16 -3.17
CA ALA A 201 -0.41 -2.16 -2.72
C ALA A 201 0.53 -1.36 -3.63
N LEU A 202 0.32 -1.38 -4.96
CA LEU A 202 1.16 -0.65 -5.92
C LEU A 202 1.29 0.85 -5.63
N PRO A 203 0.18 1.64 -5.57
CA PRO A 203 0.29 3.07 -5.29
C PRO A 203 0.81 3.36 -3.88
N LEU A 204 0.44 2.53 -2.89
CA LEU A 204 0.94 2.67 -1.52
C LEU A 204 2.46 2.50 -1.44
N GLY A 205 2.98 1.44 -2.07
CA GLY A 205 4.41 1.16 -2.15
C GLY A 205 5.17 2.25 -2.91
N ALA A 206 4.64 2.71 -4.05
CA ALA A 206 5.25 3.76 -4.85
C ALA A 206 5.38 5.07 -4.06
N ALA A 207 4.28 5.56 -3.46
CA ALA A 207 4.28 6.79 -2.68
C ALA A 207 5.23 6.70 -1.46
N ALA A 208 5.17 5.58 -0.73
CA ALA A 208 6.03 5.35 0.43
C ALA A 208 7.53 5.32 0.06
N LEU A 209 7.89 4.65 -1.05
CA LEU A 209 9.26 4.62 -1.54
C LEU A 209 9.74 6.01 -1.97
N VAL A 210 8.90 6.79 -2.66
CA VAL A 210 9.22 8.18 -3.03
C VAL A 210 9.54 9.00 -1.78
N SER A 211 8.68 9.01 -0.76
CA SER A 211 8.94 9.73 0.49
C SER A 211 10.24 9.28 1.18
N LEU A 212 10.57 8.00 1.15
CA LEU A 212 11.82 7.48 1.74
C LEU A 212 13.06 7.94 0.96
N TRP A 213 12.99 7.97 -0.37
CA TRP A 213 14.09 8.46 -1.20
C TRP A 213 14.26 9.98 -1.06
N GLU A 214 13.18 10.75 -1.03
CA GLU A 214 13.21 12.20 -0.77
C GLU A 214 13.81 12.51 0.61
N ARG A 215 13.46 11.72 1.63
CA ARG A 215 14.08 11.82 2.96
C ARG A 215 15.59 11.59 2.88
N LEU A 216 16.03 10.56 2.16
CA LEU A 216 17.46 10.31 1.97
C LEU A 216 18.13 11.47 1.23
N GLU A 217 17.53 11.99 0.16
CA GLU A 217 18.07 13.14 -0.58
C GLU A 217 18.22 14.37 0.29
N ARG A 218 17.24 14.66 1.14
CA ARG A 218 17.25 15.82 2.02
C ARG A 218 18.41 15.78 3.02
N TYR A 219 18.70 14.62 3.59
CA TYR A 219 19.65 14.49 4.70
C TYR A 219 21.00 13.88 4.31
N ASP A 220 21.11 13.22 3.16
CA ASP A 220 22.36 12.73 2.57
C ASP A 220 23.02 13.83 1.74
N THR A 221 23.63 14.79 2.42
CA THR A 221 24.32 15.96 1.81
C THR A 221 25.34 15.63 0.72
N ARG A 222 25.86 14.40 0.66
CA ARG A 222 26.83 13.94 -0.34
C ARG A 222 26.27 12.94 -1.35
N GLY A 223 24.99 12.55 -1.25
CA GLY A 223 24.34 11.55 -2.10
C GLY A 223 24.88 10.11 -2.00
N ARG A 224 25.83 9.85 -1.07
CA ARG A 224 26.57 8.58 -1.01
C ARG A 224 25.72 7.42 -0.50
N VAL A 225 24.82 7.70 0.45
CA VAL A 225 23.90 6.71 1.03
C VAL A 225 22.86 6.30 0.00
N LYS A 226 22.24 7.27 -0.67
CA LYS A 226 21.26 7.00 -1.73
C LYS A 226 21.86 6.14 -2.83
N ASP A 227 22.99 6.54 -3.40
CA ASP A 227 23.68 5.81 -4.47
C ASP A 227 24.11 4.40 -4.04
N PHE A 228 24.53 4.26 -2.78
CA PHE A 228 24.90 2.97 -2.21
C PHE A 228 23.69 2.03 -2.12
N LEU A 229 22.54 2.52 -1.63
CA LEU A 229 21.32 1.73 -1.48
C LEU A 229 20.70 1.38 -2.83
N GLN A 230 20.63 2.32 -3.77
CA GLN A 230 20.10 2.07 -5.13
C GLN A 230 20.89 0.98 -5.87
N ARG A 231 22.22 0.97 -5.75
CA ARG A 231 23.06 -0.11 -6.32
C ARG A 231 22.76 -1.48 -5.71
N ARG A 232 22.35 -1.52 -4.44
CA ARG A 232 22.08 -2.77 -3.70
C ARG A 232 20.65 -3.28 -3.89
N MET A 233 19.70 -2.39 -4.20
CA MET A 233 18.28 -2.70 -4.41
C MET A 233 18.04 -3.76 -5.50
N ARG A 234 18.92 -3.84 -6.50
CA ARG A 234 18.82 -4.83 -7.58
C ARG A 234 19.03 -6.29 -7.14
N ARG A 235 19.52 -6.50 -5.92
CA ARG A 235 19.82 -7.84 -5.40
C ARG A 235 18.60 -8.36 -4.66
N ALA A 236 18.19 -9.58 -5.00
CA ALA A 236 17.11 -10.26 -4.30
C ALA A 236 17.41 -10.37 -2.79
N PRO A 237 16.43 -10.05 -1.92
CA PRO A 237 16.59 -10.21 -0.49
C PRO A 237 16.69 -11.70 -0.13
N THR A 238 17.76 -12.08 0.55
CA THR A 238 18.04 -13.47 0.94
C THR A 238 17.85 -13.73 2.44
N ARG A 239 17.74 -12.67 3.25
CA ARG A 239 17.64 -12.74 4.71
C ARG A 239 16.54 -11.83 5.20
N VAL A 240 15.97 -12.19 6.35
CA VAL A 240 15.02 -11.33 7.07
C VAL A 240 15.68 -10.00 7.40
N ALA A 241 15.03 -8.90 7.01
CA ALA A 241 15.51 -7.56 7.25
C ALA A 241 15.51 -7.22 8.75
N ARG A 242 16.65 -6.75 9.27
CA ARG A 242 16.87 -6.44 10.69
C ARG A 242 17.03 -4.95 10.95
N SER A 243 17.27 -4.15 9.90
CA SER A 243 17.51 -2.71 9.98
C SER A 243 16.64 -1.96 8.98
N GLY A 244 16.44 -0.66 9.19
CA GLY A 244 15.63 0.16 8.28
C GLY A 244 16.14 0.20 6.83
N PRO A 245 17.47 0.30 6.58
CA PRO A 245 18.01 0.16 5.23
C PRO A 245 17.70 -1.19 4.58
N GLU A 246 17.76 -2.30 5.34
CA GLU A 246 17.40 -3.62 4.81
C GLU A 246 15.91 -3.72 4.48
N LEU A 247 15.04 -3.12 5.30
CA LEU A 247 13.61 -3.04 5.06
C LEU A 247 13.30 -2.23 3.79
N LEU A 248 13.99 -1.10 3.58
CA LEU A 248 13.87 -0.30 2.37
C LEU A 248 14.29 -1.10 1.14
N LEU A 249 15.45 -1.77 1.20
CA LEU A 249 15.94 -2.60 0.09
C LEU A 249 14.99 -3.75 -0.24
N HIS A 250 14.41 -4.39 0.78
CA HIS A 250 13.43 -5.45 0.62
C HIS A 250 12.16 -4.94 -0.09
N ALA A 251 11.57 -3.86 0.44
CA ALA A 251 10.35 -3.27 -0.11
C ALA A 251 10.56 -2.78 -1.55
N ALA A 252 11.68 -2.10 -1.81
CA ALA A 252 11.97 -1.55 -3.13
C ALA A 252 12.25 -2.64 -4.18
N PHE A 253 12.96 -3.73 -3.81
CA PHE A 253 13.13 -4.89 -4.69
C PHE A 253 11.78 -5.50 -5.09
N TRP A 254 10.92 -5.78 -4.12
CA TRP A 254 9.63 -6.42 -4.40
C TRP A 254 8.67 -5.50 -5.15
N HIS A 255 8.72 -4.20 -4.89
CA HIS A 255 7.96 -3.22 -5.67
C HIS A 255 8.40 -3.19 -7.14
N ASP A 256 9.71 -3.21 -7.42
CA ASP A 256 10.22 -3.28 -8.80
C ASP A 256 9.82 -4.57 -9.50
N VAL A 257 9.93 -5.71 -8.81
CA VAL A 257 9.45 -7.00 -9.33
C VAL A 257 7.95 -6.94 -9.65
N ALA A 258 7.15 -6.39 -8.73
CA ALA A 258 5.70 -6.27 -8.89
C ALA A 258 5.35 -5.42 -10.11
N ARG A 259 5.95 -4.22 -10.21
CA ARG A 259 5.72 -3.30 -11.33
C ARG A 259 6.01 -3.95 -12.67
N VAL A 260 7.16 -4.60 -12.80
CA VAL A 260 7.57 -5.25 -14.06
C VAL A 260 6.67 -6.44 -14.39
N ARG A 261 6.38 -7.31 -13.41
CA ARG A 261 5.58 -8.52 -13.65
C ARG A 261 4.11 -8.22 -13.92
N VAL A 262 3.49 -7.32 -13.16
CA VAL A 262 2.10 -6.89 -13.41
C VAL A 262 2.00 -6.29 -14.79
N ARG A 263 2.93 -5.41 -15.17
CA ARG A 263 2.95 -4.81 -16.50
C ARG A 263 3.08 -5.87 -17.58
N ALA A 264 4.03 -6.80 -17.48
CA ALA A 264 4.23 -7.85 -18.47
C ALA A 264 2.99 -8.75 -18.63
N VAL A 265 2.31 -9.10 -17.53
CA VAL A 265 1.05 -9.86 -17.57
C VAL A 265 -0.04 -9.08 -18.30
N LEU A 266 -0.25 -7.81 -17.93
CA LEU A 266 -1.29 -7.00 -18.55
C LEU A 266 -0.98 -6.69 -20.02
N GLU A 267 0.28 -6.46 -20.38
CA GLU A 267 0.73 -6.31 -21.78
C GLU A 267 0.44 -7.57 -22.60
N ALA A 268 0.78 -8.75 -22.07
CA ALA A 268 0.50 -10.02 -22.74
C ALA A 268 -1.00 -10.25 -22.91
N GLU A 269 -1.84 -9.78 -21.98
CA GLU A 269 -3.28 -9.97 -22.02
C GLU A 269 -4.04 -8.93 -22.84
N LEU A 270 -3.53 -7.70 -22.93
CA LEU A 270 -4.16 -6.56 -23.61
C LEU A 270 -3.51 -6.22 -24.94
N ALA A 271 -2.53 -7.01 -25.40
CA ALA A 271 -1.92 -6.83 -26.70
C ALA A 271 -2.99 -6.71 -27.82
N PRO A 272 -2.91 -5.68 -28.68
CA PRO A 272 -1.75 -4.81 -28.93
C PRO A 272 -1.65 -3.53 -28.08
N VAL A 273 -2.57 -3.30 -27.14
CA VAL A 273 -2.57 -2.11 -26.29
C VAL A 273 -1.57 -2.28 -25.15
N VAL A 274 -0.73 -1.27 -24.90
CA VAL A 274 0.33 -1.31 -23.88
C VAL A 274 -0.11 -0.51 -22.66
N PRO A 275 -0.35 -1.17 -21.51
CA PRO A 275 -0.70 -0.49 -20.26
C PRO A 275 0.38 0.48 -19.79
N ARG A 276 -0.04 1.69 -19.38
CA ARG A 276 0.84 2.67 -18.75
C ARG A 276 1.01 2.36 -17.26
N GLU A 277 2.13 2.76 -16.66
CA GLU A 277 2.40 2.47 -15.23
C GLU A 277 1.31 3.01 -14.29
N ALA A 278 0.78 4.20 -14.57
CA ALA A 278 -0.31 4.79 -13.80
C ALA A 278 -1.65 4.02 -13.95
N GLU A 279 -1.84 3.29 -15.06
CA GLU A 279 -3.08 2.57 -15.36
C GLU A 279 -3.16 1.22 -14.63
N LEU A 280 -2.02 0.64 -14.24
CA LEU A 280 -1.93 -0.73 -13.69
C LEU A 280 -2.89 -0.98 -12.50
N PRO A 281 -2.99 -0.11 -11.49
CA PRO A 281 -3.89 -0.36 -10.34
C PRO A 281 -5.37 -0.40 -10.75
N ALA A 282 -5.78 0.49 -11.65
CA ALA A 282 -7.15 0.56 -12.13
C ALA A 282 -7.49 -0.64 -13.04
N LEU A 283 -6.55 -1.07 -13.89
CA LEU A 283 -6.71 -2.26 -14.72
C LEU A 283 -6.86 -3.54 -13.89
N LEU A 284 -6.02 -3.71 -12.85
CA LEU A 284 -6.13 -4.85 -11.94
C LEU A 284 -7.48 -4.88 -11.21
N SER A 285 -7.93 -3.74 -10.69
CA SER A 285 -9.23 -3.62 -10.01
C SER A 285 -10.40 -3.92 -10.95
N TRP A 286 -10.37 -3.37 -12.16
CA TRP A 286 -11.40 -3.60 -13.18
C TRP A 286 -11.47 -5.07 -13.59
N ARG A 287 -10.34 -5.72 -13.81
CA ARG A 287 -10.29 -7.15 -14.15
C ARG A 287 -10.80 -8.04 -13.03
N ALA A 288 -10.44 -7.73 -11.79
CA ALA A 288 -10.96 -8.44 -10.63
C ALA A 288 -12.50 -8.39 -10.64
N ALA A 289 -13.07 -7.17 -10.66
CA ALA A 289 -14.51 -6.96 -10.63
C ALA A 289 -15.26 -7.56 -11.84
N ARG A 290 -14.60 -7.68 -13.00
CA ARG A 290 -15.17 -8.35 -14.18
C ARG A 290 -15.33 -9.86 -14.05
N THR A 291 -14.69 -10.48 -13.08
CA THR A 291 -14.92 -11.90 -12.77
C THR A 291 -16.33 -12.10 -12.22
N GLU A 292 -16.81 -11.16 -11.41
CA GLU A 292 -18.17 -11.14 -10.84
C GLU A 292 -19.20 -10.55 -11.83
N ASP A 293 -18.86 -9.43 -12.49
CA ASP A 293 -19.70 -8.79 -13.52
C ASP A 293 -18.96 -8.68 -14.87
N PRO A 294 -19.10 -9.67 -15.77
CA PRO A 294 -18.45 -9.65 -17.06
C PRO A 294 -18.82 -8.46 -17.96
N ALA A 295 -19.93 -7.77 -17.70
CA ALA A 295 -20.39 -6.59 -18.44
C ALA A 295 -19.84 -5.27 -17.89
N LEU A 296 -19.09 -5.31 -16.78
CA LEU A 296 -18.56 -4.12 -16.13
C LEU A 296 -17.58 -3.37 -17.06
N ARG A 297 -17.89 -2.09 -17.26
CA ARG A 297 -17.08 -1.15 -18.05
C ARG A 297 -15.95 -0.55 -17.23
N LEU A 298 -14.82 -0.34 -17.88
CA LEU A 298 -13.72 0.49 -17.41
C LEU A 298 -14.17 1.95 -17.40
N ALA A 299 -14.18 2.53 -16.21
CA ALA A 299 -14.60 3.92 -15.99
C ALA A 299 -13.54 4.90 -16.52
N ALA A 300 -13.98 5.90 -17.29
CA ALA A 300 -13.14 7.03 -17.69
C ALA A 300 -13.03 8.01 -16.51
N ARG A 301 -12.02 7.80 -15.66
CA ARG A 301 -11.70 8.63 -14.49
C ARG A 301 -10.19 8.66 -14.28
N ASP A 302 -9.71 9.79 -13.76
CA ASP A 302 -8.34 10.07 -13.30
C ASP A 302 -7.24 9.76 -14.32
N VAL A 303 -6.99 8.47 -14.56
CA VAL A 303 -5.94 7.93 -15.43
C VAL A 303 -6.45 7.62 -16.84
N PHE A 304 -7.75 7.41 -17.02
CA PHE A 304 -8.36 7.03 -18.29
C PHE A 304 -9.21 8.14 -18.90
N THR A 305 -8.95 8.47 -20.16
CA THR A 305 -9.94 9.13 -21.04
C THR A 305 -10.97 8.12 -21.53
N GLU A 306 -12.12 8.59 -22.03
CA GLU A 306 -13.17 7.71 -22.58
C GLU A 306 -12.66 6.88 -23.76
N GLY A 307 -11.87 7.51 -24.65
CA GLY A 307 -11.25 6.83 -25.79
C GLY A 307 -10.25 5.76 -25.35
N ARG A 308 -9.36 6.08 -24.41
CA ARG A 308 -8.38 5.13 -23.87
C ARG A 308 -9.03 3.96 -23.15
N ALA A 309 -10.07 4.21 -22.35
CA ALA A 309 -10.82 3.14 -21.69
C ALA A 309 -11.49 2.21 -22.71
N GLY A 310 -12.13 2.79 -23.75
CA GLY A 310 -12.70 2.02 -24.85
C GLY A 310 -11.64 1.20 -25.60
N LEU A 311 -10.44 1.75 -25.82
CA LEU A 311 -9.37 1.06 -26.54
C LEU A 311 -8.89 -0.19 -25.77
N VAL A 312 -8.72 -0.07 -24.46
CA VAL A 312 -8.36 -1.19 -23.58
C VAL A 312 -9.46 -2.26 -23.59
N GLU A 313 -10.73 -1.85 -23.48
CA GLU A 313 -11.87 -2.78 -23.54
C GLU A 313 -11.95 -3.51 -24.88
N ALA A 314 -11.68 -2.81 -25.99
CA ALA A 314 -11.72 -3.39 -27.33
C ALA A 314 -10.59 -4.42 -27.51
N ALA A 315 -9.40 -4.14 -26.98
CA ALA A 315 -8.29 -5.09 -27.00
C ALA A 315 -8.59 -6.35 -26.17
N GLU A 316 -9.17 -6.21 -24.99
CA GLU A 316 -9.59 -7.36 -24.18
C GLU A 316 -10.68 -8.19 -24.87
N ALA A 317 -11.70 -7.55 -25.43
CA ALA A 317 -12.78 -8.24 -26.11
C ALA A 317 -12.29 -8.96 -27.38
N LEU A 318 -11.36 -8.36 -28.13
CA LEU A 318 -10.71 -9.00 -29.26
C LEU A 318 -9.87 -10.19 -28.82
N ALA A 319 -9.09 -10.05 -27.73
CA ALA A 319 -8.29 -11.13 -27.18
C ALA A 319 -9.16 -12.32 -26.73
N ALA A 320 -10.33 -12.06 -26.15
CA ALA A 320 -11.30 -13.09 -25.76
C ALA A 320 -11.92 -13.83 -26.97
N LEU A 321 -12.07 -13.15 -28.11
CA LEU A 321 -12.54 -13.74 -29.37
C LEU A 321 -11.44 -14.51 -30.13
N SER A 322 -10.18 -14.14 -29.94
CA SER A 322 -9.04 -14.76 -30.62
C SER A 322 -8.39 -15.92 -29.84
N ARG A 323 -8.48 -15.95 -28.51
CA ARG A 323 -7.83 -17.01 -27.70
C ARG A 323 -8.70 -18.25 -27.55
N GLU A 324 -8.13 -19.29 -26.93
CA GLU A 324 -8.90 -20.49 -26.59
C GLU A 324 -10.16 -20.12 -25.81
N ARG A 325 -11.29 -20.75 -26.18
CA ARG A 325 -12.59 -20.48 -25.57
C ARG A 325 -12.50 -20.66 -24.05
N PRO A 326 -13.04 -19.71 -23.26
CA PRO A 326 -13.08 -19.84 -21.81
C PRO A 326 -13.81 -21.13 -21.38
N ARG A 327 -13.34 -21.76 -20.31
CA ARG A 327 -14.09 -22.85 -19.67
C ARG A 327 -15.29 -22.27 -18.92
N GLY A 328 -16.52 -22.58 -19.34
CA GLY A 328 -17.75 -22.16 -18.66
C GLY A 328 -18.81 -21.57 -19.60
N ALA A 329 -19.78 -20.84 -19.02
CA ALA A 329 -20.83 -20.16 -19.75
C ALA A 329 -20.24 -18.98 -20.54
N TRP A 330 -20.03 -19.18 -21.84
CA TRP A 330 -19.49 -18.17 -22.76
C TRP A 330 -20.46 -17.93 -23.92
N SER A 331 -20.73 -16.67 -24.22
CA SER A 331 -21.57 -16.24 -25.34
C SER A 331 -20.73 -15.44 -26.33
N GLU A 332 -20.55 -16.01 -27.52
CA GLU A 332 -19.85 -15.37 -28.63
C GLU A 332 -20.53 -14.05 -29.04
N GLU A 333 -21.86 -14.04 -29.06
CA GLU A 333 -22.66 -12.86 -29.37
C GLU A 333 -22.44 -11.72 -28.38
N MET A 334 -22.35 -12.05 -27.09
CA MET A 334 -22.03 -11.06 -26.05
C MET A 334 -20.61 -10.50 -26.19
N ALA A 335 -19.65 -11.35 -26.59
CA ALA A 335 -18.27 -10.91 -26.83
C ALA A 335 -18.19 -9.94 -28.04
N TRP A 336 -18.92 -10.22 -29.12
CA TRP A 336 -19.04 -9.29 -30.25
C TRP A 336 -19.72 -7.97 -29.89
N ALA A 337 -20.82 -8.01 -29.14
CA ALA A 337 -21.51 -6.80 -28.68
C ALA A 337 -20.59 -5.91 -27.82
N ARG A 338 -19.77 -6.52 -26.96
CA ARG A 338 -18.77 -5.79 -26.16
C ARG A 338 -17.69 -5.15 -27.02
N LEU A 339 -17.16 -5.88 -28.00
CA LEU A 339 -16.15 -5.35 -28.91
C LEU A 339 -16.69 -4.15 -29.71
N GLU A 340 -17.95 -4.22 -30.16
CA GLU A 340 -18.60 -3.12 -30.88
C GLU A 340 -18.83 -1.89 -29.98
N GLN A 341 -19.33 -2.09 -28.75
CA GLN A 341 -19.50 -1.02 -27.77
C GLN A 341 -18.16 -0.36 -27.40
N ALA A 342 -17.12 -1.16 -27.17
CA ALA A 342 -15.79 -0.66 -26.86
C ALA A 342 -15.18 0.11 -28.03
N ALA A 343 -15.36 -0.39 -29.26
CA ALA A 343 -14.91 0.30 -30.47
C ALA A 343 -15.61 1.65 -30.68
N LEU A 344 -16.90 1.75 -30.36
CA LEU A 344 -17.65 3.01 -30.39
C LEU A 344 -17.09 4.04 -29.41
N ARG A 345 -16.70 3.61 -28.20
CA ARG A 345 -16.06 4.49 -27.20
C ARG A 345 -14.66 4.94 -27.64
N ALA A 346 -13.90 4.03 -28.24
CA ALA A 346 -12.56 4.29 -28.75
C ALA A 346 -12.54 5.02 -30.11
N ARG A 347 -13.70 5.39 -30.66
CA ARG A 347 -13.83 5.97 -32.01
C ARG A 347 -12.95 7.19 -32.24
N THR A 348 -12.83 8.06 -31.24
CA THR A 348 -12.03 9.28 -31.30
C THR A 348 -10.60 9.09 -30.83
N GLU A 349 -10.22 7.87 -30.41
CA GLU A 349 -8.86 7.57 -29.97
C GLU A 349 -7.96 7.36 -31.19
N GLU A 350 -6.87 8.10 -31.24
CA GLU A 350 -5.87 8.05 -32.30
C GLU A 350 -4.49 7.72 -31.71
N GLY A 351 -3.57 7.30 -32.56
CA GLY A 351 -2.19 6.99 -32.17
C GLY A 351 -1.78 5.53 -32.47
N PRO A 352 -0.54 5.16 -32.11
CA PRO A 352 0.06 3.90 -32.53
C PRO A 352 -0.68 2.67 -32.01
N GLU A 353 -1.24 2.73 -30.81
CA GLU A 353 -1.99 1.61 -30.22
C GLU A 353 -3.37 1.42 -30.87
N ALA A 354 -4.03 2.52 -31.24
CA ALA A 354 -5.28 2.47 -31.99
C ALA A 354 -5.06 1.88 -33.39
N GLU A 355 -3.98 2.27 -34.09
CA GLU A 355 -3.59 1.65 -35.35
C GLU A 355 -3.23 0.18 -35.20
N ALA A 356 -2.47 -0.19 -34.17
CA ALA A 356 -2.11 -1.58 -33.92
C ALA A 356 -3.36 -2.45 -33.65
N LEU A 357 -4.39 -1.92 -32.98
CA LEU A 357 -5.66 -2.62 -32.81
C LEU A 357 -6.43 -2.75 -34.13
N ARG A 358 -6.44 -1.70 -34.98
CA ARG A 358 -7.01 -1.76 -36.33
C ARG A 358 -6.30 -2.83 -37.17
N ASP A 359 -4.97 -2.91 -37.10
CA ASP A 359 -4.18 -3.94 -37.78
C ASP A 359 -4.46 -5.34 -37.26
N ALA A 360 -4.61 -5.52 -35.94
CA ALA A 360 -5.01 -6.79 -35.35
C ALA A 360 -6.41 -7.23 -35.84
N LEU A 361 -7.37 -6.32 -35.96
CA LEU A 361 -8.69 -6.59 -36.53
C LEU A 361 -8.63 -6.93 -38.03
N ARG A 362 -7.82 -6.21 -38.81
CA ARG A 362 -7.58 -6.52 -40.23
C ARG A 362 -7.00 -7.93 -40.40
N LEU A 363 -6.00 -8.27 -39.58
CA LEU A 363 -5.41 -9.61 -39.56
C LEU A 363 -6.43 -10.67 -39.16
N PHE A 364 -7.27 -10.40 -38.16
CA PHE A 364 -8.36 -11.31 -37.77
C PHE A 364 -9.32 -11.58 -38.94
N VAL A 365 -9.74 -10.54 -39.67
CA VAL A 365 -10.59 -10.66 -40.87
C VAL A 365 -9.91 -11.52 -41.94
N LEU A 366 -8.63 -11.24 -42.24
CA LEU A 366 -7.87 -11.96 -43.26
C LEU A 366 -7.73 -13.45 -42.93
N LEU A 367 -7.35 -13.78 -41.69
CA LEU A 367 -7.12 -15.16 -41.26
C LEU A 367 -8.42 -15.97 -41.21
N ARG A 368 -9.54 -15.36 -40.80
CA ARG A 368 -10.85 -16.02 -40.86
C ARG A 368 -11.42 -16.07 -42.29
N GLY A 369 -10.98 -15.22 -43.21
CA GLY A 369 -11.35 -15.32 -44.62
C GLY A 369 -10.74 -16.52 -45.36
N GLN A 370 -9.69 -17.14 -44.82
CA GLN A 370 -9.03 -18.32 -45.39
C GLN A 370 -9.62 -19.59 -44.75
N ALA A 371 -10.49 -20.27 -45.51
CA ALA A 371 -11.43 -21.33 -45.10
C ALA A 371 -10.84 -22.63 -44.50
N SER A 372 -9.61 -22.65 -43.97
CA SER A 372 -8.98 -23.89 -43.45
C SER A 372 -8.21 -23.74 -42.14
N THR A 373 -8.31 -22.61 -41.44
CA THR A 373 -7.56 -22.42 -40.18
C THR A 373 -8.48 -22.58 -38.97
N PRO A 374 -8.36 -23.67 -38.16
CA PRO A 374 -9.06 -23.75 -36.88
C PRO A 374 -8.59 -22.62 -35.97
N ALA A 375 -9.47 -22.15 -35.09
CA ALA A 375 -9.30 -21.01 -34.19
C ALA A 375 -8.14 -21.11 -33.16
N ARG A 376 -7.21 -22.07 -33.31
CA ARG A 376 -6.28 -22.52 -32.27
C ARG A 376 -4.81 -22.14 -32.49
N LEU A 377 -4.50 -21.26 -33.45
CA LEU A 377 -3.12 -20.86 -33.74
C LEU A 377 -2.96 -19.34 -33.76
N PHE A 378 -3.39 -18.68 -32.67
CA PHE A 378 -3.03 -17.30 -32.40
C PHE A 378 -1.78 -17.26 -31.52
N SER A 379 -0.62 -17.50 -32.13
CA SER A 379 0.66 -17.08 -31.55
C SER A 379 1.19 -15.90 -32.36
N PRO A 380 1.41 -14.71 -31.75
CA PRO A 380 1.91 -13.53 -32.45
C PRO A 380 3.28 -13.75 -33.11
N GLU A 381 3.99 -14.80 -32.70
CA GLU A 381 5.34 -15.17 -33.15
C GLU A 381 5.39 -15.74 -34.59
N HIS A 382 4.24 -16.09 -35.19
CA HIS A 382 4.18 -16.77 -36.50
C HIS A 382 3.44 -16.00 -37.59
N ALA A 383 2.91 -14.81 -37.31
CA ALA A 383 2.14 -14.04 -38.28
C ALA A 383 3.08 -13.19 -39.17
N LYS A 384 3.33 -13.63 -40.41
CA LYS A 384 3.81 -12.73 -41.47
C LYS A 384 2.63 -11.93 -42.01
N PRO A 385 2.70 -10.58 -42.04
CA PRO A 385 1.64 -9.78 -42.65
C PRO A 385 1.65 -10.01 -44.16
N ALA A 386 0.60 -10.64 -44.69
CA ALA A 386 0.37 -10.72 -46.13
C ALA A 386 -0.45 -9.49 -46.56
N GLY A 387 0.10 -8.73 -47.52
CA GLY A 387 -0.58 -7.59 -48.11
C GLY A 387 -1.74 -8.02 -49.00
N GLY A 388 -2.92 -7.44 -48.79
CA GLY A 388 -4.08 -7.61 -49.67
C GLY A 388 -5.34 -6.88 -49.17
N ASP A 389 -5.77 -5.87 -49.95
CA ASP A 389 -7.09 -5.22 -50.12
C ASP A 389 -8.09 -4.95 -48.98
N VAL A 390 -7.85 -5.37 -47.73
CA VAL A 390 -8.55 -4.84 -46.53
C VAL A 390 -7.98 -3.46 -46.11
N ALA A 391 -7.00 -2.96 -46.87
CA ALA A 391 -6.10 -1.87 -46.51
C ALA A 391 -6.70 -0.46 -46.51
N ARG A 392 -7.97 -0.26 -46.92
CA ARG A 392 -8.49 1.10 -47.17
C ARG A 392 -9.80 1.49 -46.48
N ALA A 393 -10.43 0.64 -45.70
CA ALA A 393 -11.69 0.99 -45.07
C ALA A 393 -11.73 0.61 -43.60
N GLY A 394 -11.92 1.62 -42.75
CA GLY A 394 -12.66 1.45 -41.52
C GLY A 394 -12.15 2.27 -40.34
N ASP A 395 -12.99 3.21 -39.90
CA ASP A 395 -13.17 3.51 -38.48
C ASP A 395 -13.22 2.18 -37.69
N LEU A 396 -12.73 2.17 -36.45
CA LEU A 396 -12.58 0.96 -35.62
C LEU A 396 -13.87 0.13 -35.57
N VAL A 397 -15.02 0.82 -35.52
CA VAL A 397 -16.37 0.21 -35.55
C VAL A 397 -16.62 -0.59 -36.83
N ALA A 398 -16.24 -0.04 -38.00
CA ALA A 398 -16.45 -0.72 -39.28
C ALA A 398 -15.58 -1.99 -39.40
N LEU A 399 -14.36 -1.96 -38.85
CA LEU A 399 -13.49 -3.14 -38.79
C LEU A 399 -14.06 -4.23 -37.88
N VAL A 400 -14.69 -3.87 -36.75
CA VAL A 400 -15.38 -4.83 -35.88
C VAL A 400 -16.57 -5.49 -36.61
N GLN A 401 -17.37 -4.71 -37.34
CA GLN A 401 -18.48 -5.25 -38.13
C GLN A 401 -17.98 -6.22 -39.22
N ALA A 402 -16.91 -5.85 -39.93
CA ALA A 402 -16.27 -6.72 -40.91
C ALA A 402 -15.73 -8.03 -40.26
N ALA A 403 -15.10 -7.94 -39.10
CA ALA A 403 -14.59 -9.08 -38.34
C ALA A 403 -15.72 -10.03 -37.91
N ARG A 404 -16.84 -9.49 -37.44
CA ARG A 404 -18.04 -10.27 -37.09
C ARG A 404 -18.62 -11.01 -38.29
N HIS A 405 -18.76 -10.33 -39.43
CA HIS A 405 -19.22 -10.97 -40.68
C HIS A 405 -18.26 -12.05 -41.21
N ALA A 406 -16.95 -11.89 -41.00
CA ALA A 406 -15.98 -12.93 -41.35
C ALA A 406 -16.11 -14.15 -40.43
N ALA A 407 -16.33 -13.96 -39.14
CA ALA A 407 -16.52 -15.05 -38.19
C ALA A 407 -17.79 -15.89 -38.47
N LEU A 408 -18.91 -15.24 -38.81
CA LEU A 408 -20.18 -15.92 -39.10
C LEU A 408 -20.12 -16.78 -40.37
N ARG A 409 -19.30 -16.43 -41.36
CA ARG A 409 -19.18 -17.16 -42.65
C ARG A 409 -18.54 -18.54 -42.52
N ASN A 410 -17.73 -18.79 -41.48
CA ASN A 410 -17.04 -20.07 -41.26
C ASN A 410 -17.70 -20.95 -40.18
N GLY A 411 -18.79 -20.49 -39.57
CA GLY A 411 -19.55 -21.24 -38.56
C GLY A 411 -20.76 -21.99 -39.12
N GLY A 412 -20.95 -21.97 -40.45
CA GLY A 412 -22.03 -22.66 -41.19
C GLY A 412 -21.57 -23.98 -41.80
#